data_AF-A0A645E3G2-F1
#
_entry.id   AF-A0A645E3G2-F1
#
_cell.length_a   1.000
_cell.length_b   1.000
_cell.length_c   1.000
_cell.angle_alpha   90.00
_cell.angle_beta   90.00
_cell.angle_gamma   90.00
#
_symmetry.space_group_name_H-M   'P 1'
#
loop_
_entity.id
_entity.type
_entity.pdbx_description
1 polymer ?
#
loop_
_entity_poly.entity_id
_entity_poly.type
_entity_poly.pdbx_seq_one_letter_code
_entity_poly.pdbx_strand_id
1 'polypeptide(L)'
;MPAIRGVHFQPVSFFGRYENRDETYRITIPKMLREIEKQMKGKMKTENFMGGGAENSYCSFHGNFLVNEDKSLKPLGSKSNCCCKPTSSKQSREFVAKQWSAVKNSSNKKEAKNNFTKSLDDFLDRFDNYTLAISAMLFQDVWNVDLDRLKQCYIHVVSEDMKLIPFCAYNLTNIDNKSLYRR
;
A
#
# COMPACT_ATOMS: atom_id res chain seq x y z
N MET A 1 11.23 -1.24 19.74
CA MET A 1 11.06 -1.09 18.27
C MET A 1 10.74 -2.46 17.66
N PRO A 2 9.66 -2.61 16.87
CA PRO A 2 9.36 -3.87 16.20
C PRO A 2 10.43 -4.16 15.13
N ALA A 3 10.82 -5.43 14.98
CA ALA A 3 11.79 -5.85 13.96
C ALA A 3 11.25 -5.65 12.53
N ILE A 4 9.93 -5.67 12.37
CA ILE A 4 9.23 -5.47 11.09
C ILE A 4 8.36 -4.22 11.22
N ARG A 5 8.60 -3.21 10.38
CA ARG A 5 7.81 -1.95 10.34
C ARG A 5 6.71 -1.96 9.29
N GLY A 6 6.76 -2.90 8.34
CA GLY A 6 5.71 -3.02 7.36
C GLY A 6 5.74 -4.32 6.60
N VAL A 7 4.58 -4.68 6.06
CA VAL A 7 4.38 -5.79 5.14
C VAL A 7 3.64 -5.24 3.93
N HIS A 8 4.22 -5.45 2.76
CA HIS A 8 3.58 -5.15 1.49
C HIS A 8 3.36 -6.44 0.72
N PHE A 9 2.11 -6.68 0.33
CA PHE A 9 1.76 -7.85 -0.44
C PHE A 9 1.61 -7.49 -1.91
N GLN A 10 2.27 -8.29 -2.75
CA GLN A 10 2.16 -8.19 -4.20
C GLN A 10 1.67 -9.54 -4.72
N PRO A 11 0.35 -9.78 -4.80
CA PRO A 11 -0.17 -11.04 -5.34
C PRO A 11 0.28 -11.26 -6.78
N VAL A 12 0.40 -12.54 -7.15
CA VAL A 12 0.74 -12.95 -8.53
C VAL A 12 -0.28 -12.33 -9.49
N SER A 13 0.23 -11.79 -10.59
CA SER A 13 -0.57 -11.24 -11.69
C SER A 13 -0.15 -11.92 -12.98
N PHE A 14 -1.10 -12.45 -13.74
CA PHE A 14 -0.83 -13.32 -14.89
C PHE A 14 -0.61 -12.54 -16.18
N PHE A 15 0.53 -11.85 -16.27
CA PHE A 15 0.99 -11.19 -17.49
C PHE A 15 2.49 -11.39 -17.71
N GLY A 16 2.94 -11.28 -18.95
CA GLY A 16 4.34 -11.48 -19.33
C GLY A 16 4.68 -12.94 -19.61
N ARG A 17 5.93 -13.34 -19.35
CA ARG A 17 6.45 -14.70 -19.63
C ARG A 17 6.15 -15.63 -18.46
N TYR A 18 4.87 -15.93 -18.23
CA TYR A 18 4.45 -16.86 -17.20
C TYR A 18 3.80 -18.10 -17.82
N GLU A 19 4.50 -19.22 -17.73
CA GLU A 19 4.06 -20.54 -18.20
C GLU A 19 3.29 -21.25 -17.08
N ASN A 20 2.34 -22.13 -17.44
CA ASN A 20 1.52 -22.89 -16.49
C ASN A 20 0.70 -22.02 -15.51
N ARG A 21 -0.16 -21.17 -16.08
CA ARG A 21 -1.09 -20.29 -15.33
C ARG A 21 -2.03 -21.11 -14.45
N ASP A 22 -1.76 -21.17 -13.15
CA ASP A 22 -2.73 -21.67 -12.19
C ASP A 22 -3.79 -20.59 -11.90
N GLU A 23 -4.87 -20.66 -12.68
CA GLU A 23 -6.00 -19.75 -12.57
C GLU A 23 -6.74 -19.82 -11.23
N THR A 24 -6.52 -20.88 -10.44
CA THR A 24 -7.15 -21.05 -9.13
C THR A 24 -6.49 -20.18 -8.06
N TYR A 25 -5.24 -19.79 -8.26
CA TYR A 25 -4.48 -18.94 -7.34
C TYR A 25 -4.79 -17.44 -7.52
N ARG A 26 -6.07 -17.09 -7.53
CA ARG A 26 -6.55 -15.70 -7.59
C ARG A 26 -6.98 -15.19 -6.23
N ILE A 27 -6.61 -13.93 -5.98
CA ILE A 27 -7.01 -13.19 -4.79
C ILE A 27 -7.50 -11.80 -5.18
N THR A 28 -8.59 -11.38 -4.54
CA THR A 28 -9.14 -10.03 -4.65
C THR A 28 -8.86 -9.26 -3.37
N ILE A 29 -8.92 -7.92 -3.40
CA ILE A 29 -8.77 -7.10 -2.18
C ILE A 29 -9.74 -7.55 -1.08
N PRO A 30 -11.06 -7.74 -1.33
CA PRO A 30 -11.97 -8.21 -0.29
C PRO A 30 -11.61 -9.59 0.27
N LYS A 31 -11.19 -10.55 -0.58
CA LYS A 31 -10.74 -11.87 -0.12
C LYS A 31 -9.50 -11.74 0.75
N MET A 32 -8.53 -10.94 0.32
CA MET A 32 -7.29 -10.70 1.05
C MET A 32 -7.52 -10.07 2.43
N LEU A 33 -8.38 -9.05 2.51
CA LEU A 33 -8.71 -8.39 3.78
C LEU A 33 -9.38 -9.37 4.76
N ARG A 34 -10.28 -10.24 4.27
CA ARG A 34 -10.90 -11.30 5.09
C ARG A 34 -9.88 -12.32 5.58
N GLU A 35 -8.93 -12.74 4.74
CA GLU A 35 -7.87 -13.67 5.15
C GLU A 35 -6.93 -13.03 6.19
N ILE A 36 -6.59 -11.75 6.03
CA ILE A 36 -5.83 -10.99 7.04
C ILE A 36 -6.61 -10.95 8.36
N GLU A 37 -7.89 -10.58 8.32
CA GLU A 37 -8.72 -10.48 9.51
C GLU A 37 -8.87 -11.83 10.24
N LYS A 38 -9.08 -12.91 9.47
CA LYS A 38 -9.13 -14.29 9.97
C LYS A 38 -7.80 -14.72 10.59
N GLN A 39 -6.68 -14.54 9.89
CA GLN A 39 -5.34 -14.89 10.37
C GLN A 39 -5.00 -14.11 11.65
N MET A 40 -5.38 -12.84 11.71
CA MET A 40 -5.12 -11.95 12.84
C MET A 40 -6.17 -12.06 13.95
N LYS A 41 -7.12 -13.01 13.87
CA LYS A 41 -8.17 -13.25 14.87
C LYS A 41 -8.94 -11.96 15.23
N GLY A 42 -9.29 -11.16 14.22
CA GLY A 42 -10.04 -9.92 14.38
C GLY A 42 -9.24 -8.71 14.91
N LYS A 43 -7.92 -8.86 15.15
CA LYS A 43 -7.05 -7.73 15.58
C LYS A 43 -6.82 -6.69 14.48
N MET A 44 -6.96 -7.09 13.22
CA MET A 44 -6.92 -6.23 12.04
C MET A 44 -8.23 -6.43 11.28
N LYS A 45 -9.20 -5.55 11.48
CA LYS A 45 -10.50 -5.64 10.81
C LYS A 45 -10.46 -5.03 9.43
N THR A 46 -11.32 -5.49 8.53
CA THR A 46 -11.47 -4.93 7.18
C THR A 46 -11.67 -3.41 7.19
N GLU A 47 -12.43 -2.87 8.17
CA GLU A 47 -12.67 -1.43 8.36
C GLU A 47 -11.43 -0.62 8.76
N ASN A 48 -10.34 -1.28 9.17
CA ASN A 48 -9.07 -0.62 9.51
C ASN A 48 -8.21 -0.31 8.28
N PHE A 49 -8.65 -0.74 7.09
CA PHE A 49 -7.94 -0.55 5.83
C PHE A 49 -8.66 0.47 4.94
N MET A 50 -7.89 1.17 4.12
CA MET A 50 -8.36 2.13 3.12
C MET A 50 -7.90 1.71 1.73
N GLY A 51 -8.69 2.02 0.71
CA GLY A 51 -8.26 1.88 -0.69
C GLY A 51 -7.12 2.82 -1.05
N GLY A 52 -6.52 2.59 -2.21
CA GLY A 52 -5.56 3.51 -2.83
C GLY A 52 -6.09 4.95 -2.90
N GLY A 53 -5.23 5.91 -2.58
CA GLY A 53 -5.61 7.34 -2.52
C GLY A 53 -5.27 8.14 -3.78
N ALA A 54 -4.38 7.62 -4.63
CA ALA A 54 -4.02 8.25 -5.91
C ALA A 54 -4.68 7.50 -7.07
N GLU A 55 -4.40 6.21 -7.16
CA GLU A 55 -4.99 5.26 -8.08
C GLU A 55 -6.42 4.85 -7.70
N ASN A 56 -7.07 4.07 -8.58
CA ASN A 56 -8.36 3.46 -8.30
C ASN A 56 -8.33 2.60 -7.02
N SER A 57 -9.38 2.69 -6.20
CA SER A 57 -9.48 1.99 -4.90
C SER A 57 -9.45 0.46 -5.00
N TYR A 58 -9.69 -0.12 -6.18
CA TYR A 58 -9.57 -1.55 -6.44
C TYR A 58 -8.14 -1.99 -6.82
N CYS A 59 -7.19 -1.07 -6.94
CA CYS A 59 -5.80 -1.39 -7.28
C CYS A 59 -4.92 -1.64 -6.05
N SER A 60 -5.23 -1.04 -4.90
CA SER A 60 -4.42 -1.20 -3.69
C SER A 60 -5.24 -0.97 -2.42
N PHE A 61 -4.68 -1.39 -1.30
CA PHE A 61 -5.13 -0.97 0.02
C PHE A 61 -3.95 -0.73 0.96
N HIS A 62 -4.20 0.02 2.02
CA HIS A 62 -3.23 0.26 3.10
C HIS A 62 -3.93 0.40 4.46
N GLY A 63 -3.19 0.10 5.53
CA GLY A 63 -3.62 0.26 6.92
C GLY A 63 -2.41 0.41 7.83
N ASN A 64 -2.51 1.30 8.81
CA ASN A 64 -1.44 1.60 9.76
C ASN A 64 -1.89 1.25 11.18
N PHE A 65 -0.99 0.64 11.94
CA PHE A 65 -1.28 0.17 13.30
C PHE A 65 -0.15 0.60 14.24
N LEU A 66 -0.51 1.21 15.36
CA LEU A 66 0.42 1.42 16.46
C LEU A 66 0.57 0.10 17.24
N VAL A 67 1.80 -0.33 17.42
CA VAL A 67 2.16 -1.51 18.21
C VAL A 67 2.41 -1.08 19.65
N ASN A 68 1.58 -1.57 20.57
CA ASN A 68 1.73 -1.30 22.00
C ASN A 68 2.78 -2.22 22.64
N GLU A 69 3.20 -1.89 23.86
CA GLU A 69 4.19 -2.66 24.63
C GLU A 69 3.72 -4.10 24.91
N ASP A 70 2.40 -4.28 25.13
CA ASP A 70 1.74 -5.58 25.27
C ASP A 70 1.56 -6.32 23.93
N LYS A 71 2.12 -5.79 22.84
CA LYS A 71 1.98 -6.27 21.45
C LYS A 71 0.55 -6.21 20.90
N SER A 72 -0.37 -5.49 21.56
CA SER A 72 -1.67 -5.17 20.97
C SER A 72 -1.50 -4.17 19.82
N LEU A 73 -2.42 -4.25 18.87
CA LEU A 73 -2.44 -3.39 17.68
C LEU A 73 -3.57 -2.39 17.83
N LYS A 74 -3.25 -1.10 17.73
CA LYS A 74 -4.23 -0.03 17.68
C LYS A 74 -4.27 0.54 16.26
N PRO A 75 -5.39 0.46 15.52
CA PRO A 75 -5.48 1.07 14.21
C PRO A 75 -5.28 2.59 14.34
N LEU A 76 -4.36 3.13 13.55
CA LEU A 76 -4.18 4.56 13.40
C LEU A 76 -5.24 5.00 12.39
N GLY A 77 -6.23 5.74 12.90
CA GLY A 77 -7.45 6.07 12.18
C GLY A 77 -7.20 6.44 10.71
N SER A 78 -7.98 5.81 9.84
CA SER A 78 -8.26 6.33 8.50
C SER A 78 -8.67 7.79 8.65
N LYS A 79 -8.00 8.72 7.97
CA LYS A 79 -8.50 10.10 7.89
C LYS A 79 -9.85 10.05 7.16
N SER A 80 -10.92 9.83 7.90
CA SER A 80 -12.26 9.58 7.40
C SER A 80 -13.01 10.85 7.01
N ASN A 81 -12.32 11.93 6.61
CA ASN A 81 -12.99 13.14 6.13
C ASN A 81 -12.02 14.09 5.44
N CYS A 82 -11.89 13.98 4.12
CA CYS A 82 -11.93 15.14 3.21
C CYS A 82 -11.71 14.62 1.78
N CYS A 83 -12.82 14.45 1.04
CA CYS A 83 -12.85 14.14 -0.39
C CYS A 83 -12.29 15.26 -1.31
N CYS A 84 -11.58 16.26 -0.79
CA CYS A 84 -11.44 17.54 -1.49
C CYS A 84 -10.00 17.93 -1.87
N LYS A 85 -8.98 17.09 -1.63
CA LYS A 85 -7.64 17.32 -2.18
C LYS A 85 -7.00 16.02 -2.66
N PRO A 86 -6.72 15.86 -3.96
CA PRO A 86 -5.90 14.74 -4.42
C PRO A 86 -4.55 14.81 -3.72
N THR A 87 -4.11 13.68 -3.15
CA THR A 87 -2.77 13.59 -2.58
C THR A 87 -1.78 13.66 -3.74
N SER A 88 -0.86 14.62 -3.70
CA SER A 88 0.16 14.73 -4.74
C SER A 88 1.07 13.50 -4.74
N SER A 89 1.65 13.16 -5.90
CA SER A 89 2.62 12.07 -6.01
C SER A 89 3.79 12.22 -5.03
N LYS A 90 4.23 13.46 -4.75
CA LYS A 90 5.25 13.76 -3.74
C LYS A 90 4.82 13.35 -2.35
N GLN A 91 3.61 13.73 -1.92
CA GLN A 91 3.09 13.38 -0.59
C GLN A 91 2.93 11.86 -0.42
N SER A 92 2.45 11.15 -1.44
CA SER A 92 2.35 9.69 -1.40
C SER A 92 3.73 9.03 -1.27
N ARG A 93 4.72 9.52 -2.03
CA ARG A 93 6.11 9.02 -1.95
C ARG A 93 6.73 9.29 -0.58
N GLU A 94 6.53 10.47 -0.01
CA GLU A 94 7.04 10.82 1.32
C GLU A 94 6.38 9.98 2.42
N PHE A 95 5.07 9.75 2.34
CA PHE A 95 4.33 8.89 3.27
C PHE A 95 4.85 7.44 3.24
N VAL A 96 5.01 6.85 2.04
CA VAL A 96 5.57 5.51 1.89
C VAL A 96 7.01 5.47 2.39
N ALA A 97 7.85 6.45 2.02
CA ALA A 97 9.23 6.51 2.48
C ALA A 97 9.34 6.60 4.01
N LYS A 98 8.49 7.37 4.68
CA LYS A 98 8.45 7.45 6.14
C LYS A 98 8.17 6.09 6.79
N GLN A 99 7.24 5.34 6.19
CA GLN A 99 6.81 4.06 6.73
C GLN A 99 7.81 2.92 6.47
N TRP A 100 8.58 3.01 5.38
CA TRP A 100 9.51 1.96 4.94
C TRP A 100 10.97 2.25 5.30
N SER A 101 11.32 3.48 5.69
CA SER A 101 12.68 3.83 6.10
C SER A 101 13.04 3.25 7.48
N ALA A 102 14.32 3.14 7.80
CA ALA A 102 14.73 2.90 9.19
C ALA A 102 14.43 4.16 10.03
N VAL A 103 14.08 3.97 11.30
CA VAL A 103 14.02 5.11 12.24
C VAL A 103 15.42 5.70 12.30
N LYS A 104 15.54 7.00 12.05
CA LYS A 104 16.78 7.72 12.31
C LYS A 104 16.97 7.73 13.82
N ASN A 105 18.01 7.06 14.32
CA ASN A 105 18.46 7.26 15.70
C ASN A 105 18.79 8.75 15.84
N SER A 106 17.91 9.51 16.49
CA SER A 106 18.24 10.89 16.84
C SER A 106 19.25 10.83 17.98
N SER A 107 20.53 10.79 17.62
CA SER A 107 21.66 10.95 18.53
C SER A 107 21.73 12.35 19.16
N ASN A 108 20.76 13.23 18.87
CA ASN A 108 20.59 14.51 19.52
C ASN A 108 19.27 14.53 20.30
N LYS A 109 19.29 13.98 21.52
CA LYS A 109 18.36 14.45 22.56
C LYS A 109 18.70 15.92 22.80
N LYS A 110 18.01 16.83 22.10
CA LYS A 110 18.04 18.25 22.49
C LYS A 110 17.41 18.33 23.87
N GLU A 111 18.23 18.54 24.89
CA GLU A 111 17.79 19.02 26.18
C GLU A 111 16.96 20.29 25.98
N ALA A 112 15.98 20.45 26.87
CA ALA A 112 14.96 21.49 26.93
C ALA A 112 13.73 21.29 26.03
N LYS A 113 12.59 20.97 26.66
CA LYS A 113 11.43 21.88 26.76
C LYS A 113 10.40 21.39 27.79
N ASN A 114 9.75 22.36 28.43
CA ASN A 114 8.75 22.31 29.50
C ASN A 114 7.87 21.05 29.61
N ASN A 115 7.48 20.67 30.84
CA ASN A 115 6.59 19.54 31.17
C ASN A 115 5.29 19.46 30.33
N PHE A 116 4.85 20.57 29.74
CA PHE A 116 3.63 20.66 28.95
C PHE A 116 3.67 19.94 27.60
N THR A 117 4.83 19.81 26.94
CA THR A 117 4.93 19.16 25.62
C THR A 117 5.43 17.72 25.68
N LYS A 118 5.91 17.26 26.84
CA LYS A 118 6.53 15.94 27.00
C LYS A 118 5.63 14.79 26.55
N SER A 119 4.33 14.83 26.87
CA SER A 119 3.42 13.75 26.45
C SER A 119 3.16 13.74 24.94
N LEU A 120 3.22 14.91 24.28
CA LEU A 120 3.08 15.02 22.84
C LEU A 120 4.35 14.51 22.14
N ASP A 121 5.52 14.89 22.65
CA ASP A 121 6.81 14.45 22.13
C ASP A 121 6.97 12.92 22.27
N ASP A 122 6.61 12.36 23.44
CA ASP A 122 6.59 10.91 23.67
C ASP A 122 5.60 10.19 22.74
N PHE A 123 4.46 10.80 22.43
CA PHE A 123 3.51 10.26 21.47
C PHE A 123 4.04 10.25 20.04
N LEU A 124 4.68 11.34 19.60
CA LEU A 124 5.28 11.45 18.27
C LEU A 124 6.43 10.46 18.09
N ASP A 125 7.30 10.33 19.11
CA ASP A 125 8.37 9.34 19.10
C ASP A 125 7.79 7.92 19.01
N ARG A 126 6.72 7.63 19.77
CA ARG A 126 6.07 6.32 19.70
C ARG A 126 5.42 6.07 18.34
N PHE A 127 4.79 7.08 17.73
CA PHE A 127 4.20 6.99 16.40
C PHE A 127 5.28 6.68 15.34
N ASP A 128 6.43 7.33 15.40
CA ASP A 128 7.51 7.09 14.45
C ASP A 128 8.20 5.74 14.67
N ASN A 129 8.37 5.30 15.92
CA ASN A 129 9.13 4.09 16.24
C ASN A 129 8.32 2.79 16.28
N TYR A 130 7.01 2.87 16.55
CA TYR A 130 6.18 1.69 16.84
C TYR A 130 4.98 1.53 15.91
N THR A 131 5.07 2.07 14.69
CA THR A 131 4.04 1.85 13.66
C THR A 131 4.35 0.64 12.78
N LEU A 132 3.35 -0.21 12.58
CA LEU A 132 3.31 -1.30 11.60
C LEU A 132 2.37 -0.91 10.46
N ALA A 133 2.86 -0.94 9.23
CA ALA A 133 2.02 -0.73 8.05
C ALA A 133 1.78 -2.02 7.29
N ILE A 134 0.54 -2.20 6.87
CA ILE A 134 0.10 -3.30 6.04
C ILE A 134 -0.45 -2.70 4.75
N SER A 135 0.02 -3.17 3.61
CA SER A 135 -0.45 -2.67 2.31
C SER A 135 -0.40 -3.77 1.26
N ALA A 136 -1.13 -3.60 0.17
CA ALA A 136 -1.02 -4.48 -0.98
C ALA A 136 -1.34 -3.74 -2.27
N MET A 137 -0.76 -4.19 -3.38
CA MET A 137 -1.11 -3.75 -4.73
C MET A 137 -1.46 -4.97 -5.60
N LEU A 138 -2.62 -4.92 -6.24
CA LEU A 138 -3.14 -5.97 -7.10
C LEU A 138 -3.19 -5.46 -8.54
N PHE A 139 -2.24 -5.90 -9.36
CA PHE A 139 -2.23 -5.58 -10.78
C PHE A 139 -3.33 -6.34 -11.52
N GLN A 140 -3.59 -5.87 -12.73
CA GLN A 140 -4.59 -6.45 -13.61
C GLN A 140 -3.91 -7.38 -14.61
N ASP A 141 -4.52 -8.53 -14.81
CA ASP A 141 -4.22 -9.46 -15.87
C ASP A 141 -5.38 -9.48 -16.87
N VAL A 142 -5.26 -10.35 -17.85
CA VAL A 142 -6.15 -10.37 -19.00
C VAL A 142 -7.56 -10.86 -18.65
N TRP A 143 -7.79 -11.52 -17.50
CA TRP A 143 -9.13 -11.95 -17.08
C TRP A 143 -9.83 -10.92 -16.18
N ASN A 144 -9.10 -9.97 -15.61
CA ASN A 144 -9.66 -8.94 -14.71
C ASN A 144 -9.31 -7.50 -15.13
N VAL A 145 -8.90 -7.32 -16.38
CA VAL A 145 -8.67 -6.00 -16.96
C VAL A 145 -9.98 -5.22 -16.98
N ASP A 146 -9.90 -3.99 -16.48
CA ASP A 146 -11.01 -3.07 -16.28
C ASP A 146 -10.52 -1.70 -16.76
N LEU A 147 -11.20 -1.18 -17.78
CA LEU A 147 -10.81 0.06 -18.44
C LEU A 147 -10.95 1.28 -17.53
N ASP A 148 -11.88 1.28 -16.58
CA ASP A 148 -12.06 2.40 -15.66
C ASP A 148 -10.95 2.44 -14.62
N ARG A 149 -10.45 1.28 -14.19
CA ARG A 149 -9.22 1.18 -13.39
C ARG A 149 -8.00 1.68 -14.18
N LEU A 150 -7.90 1.35 -15.46
CA LEU A 150 -6.80 1.82 -16.32
C LEU A 150 -6.82 3.34 -16.55
N LYS A 151 -7.99 3.94 -16.77
CA LYS A 151 -8.15 5.40 -16.91
C LYS A 151 -7.71 6.17 -15.66
N GLN A 152 -7.81 5.55 -14.49
CA GLN A 152 -7.40 6.10 -13.19
C GLN A 152 -6.01 5.63 -12.75
N CYS A 153 -5.23 5.00 -13.63
CA CYS A 153 -3.89 4.54 -13.28
C CYS A 153 -2.96 5.73 -13.04
N TYR A 154 -2.14 5.67 -12.01
CA TYR A 154 -1.12 6.71 -11.72
C TYR A 154 0.28 6.32 -12.17
N ILE A 155 0.46 5.08 -12.62
CA ILE A 155 1.75 4.52 -13.04
C ILE A 155 1.67 4.31 -14.55
N HIS A 156 2.47 5.05 -15.29
CA HIS A 156 2.51 4.96 -16.76
C HIS A 156 3.91 4.65 -17.25
N VAL A 157 3.98 3.95 -18.37
CA VAL A 157 5.18 3.76 -19.16
C VAL A 157 5.07 4.65 -20.39
N VAL A 158 6.14 5.38 -20.69
CA VAL A 158 6.27 6.13 -21.95
C VAL A 158 6.72 5.16 -23.03
N SER A 159 5.92 5.00 -24.08
CA SER A 159 6.30 4.19 -25.25
C SER A 159 7.24 4.95 -26.18
N GLU A 160 7.85 4.22 -27.12
CA GLU A 160 8.71 4.79 -28.17
C GLU A 160 8.01 5.87 -29.01
N ASP A 161 6.70 5.72 -29.24
CA ASP A 161 5.85 6.69 -29.93
C ASP A 161 5.30 7.79 -29.01
N MET A 162 5.94 8.00 -27.85
CA MET A 162 5.65 9.07 -26.88
C MET A 162 4.22 9.04 -26.30
N LYS A 163 3.60 7.86 -26.23
CA LYS A 163 2.30 7.67 -25.57
C LYS A 163 2.50 7.27 -24.12
N LEU A 164 1.59 7.74 -23.25
CA LEU A 164 1.50 7.29 -21.87
C LEU A 164 0.60 6.07 -21.79
N ILE A 165 1.17 4.92 -21.43
CA ILE A 165 0.45 3.65 -21.36
C ILE A 165 0.35 3.23 -19.88
N PRO A 166 -0.86 3.00 -19.35
CA PRO A 166 -1.04 2.51 -17.97
C PRO A 166 -0.22 1.25 -17.69
N PHE A 167 0.36 1.14 -16.50
CA PHE A 167 1.32 0.07 -16.16
C PHE A 167 0.78 -1.34 -16.43
N CYS A 168 -0.45 -1.63 -15.96
CA CYS A 168 -1.06 -2.93 -16.20
C CYS A 168 -1.28 -3.18 -17.70
N ALA A 169 -1.75 -2.18 -18.45
CA ALA A 169 -1.97 -2.30 -19.88
C ALA A 169 -0.66 -2.53 -20.65
N TYR A 170 0.40 -1.81 -20.29
CA TYR A 170 1.72 -1.96 -20.90
C TYR A 170 2.27 -3.38 -20.74
N ASN A 171 2.15 -3.95 -19.53
CA ASN A 171 2.67 -5.27 -19.22
C ASN A 171 1.73 -6.42 -19.61
N LEU A 172 0.48 -6.13 -19.96
CA LEU A 172 -0.54 -7.11 -20.26
C LEU A 172 -0.15 -7.99 -21.46
N THR A 173 -0.37 -9.29 -21.30
CA THR A 173 -0.29 -10.28 -22.38
C THR A 173 -1.61 -11.01 -22.51
N ASN A 174 -1.97 -11.43 -23.71
CA ASN A 174 -3.13 -12.30 -23.93
C ASN A 174 -2.90 -13.73 -23.38
N ILE A 175 -3.85 -14.66 -23.61
CA ILE A 175 -3.73 -16.09 -23.28
C ILE A 175 -2.48 -16.73 -23.91
N ASP A 176 -2.07 -16.29 -25.09
CA ASP A 176 -0.94 -16.82 -25.86
C ASP A 176 0.40 -16.12 -25.54
N ASN A 177 0.48 -15.41 -24.42
CA ASN A 177 1.65 -14.61 -24.01
C ASN A 177 2.04 -13.49 -25.01
N LYS A 178 1.13 -13.03 -25.86
CA LYS A 178 1.35 -11.91 -26.79
C LYS A 178 1.01 -10.59 -26.12
N SER A 179 1.94 -9.64 -26.13
CA SER A 179 1.78 -8.27 -25.63
C SER A 179 1.24 -7.34 -26.71
N LEU A 180 0.46 -6.33 -26.29
CA LEU A 180 0.00 -5.27 -27.20
C LEU A 180 1.05 -4.15 -27.33
N TYR A 181 1.64 -3.73 -26.21
CA TYR A 181 2.50 -2.54 -26.15
C TYR A 181 3.96 -2.86 -25.88
N ARG A 182 4.24 -3.93 -25.13
CA ARG A 182 5.60 -4.32 -24.77
C ARG A 182 6.23 -5.12 -25.91
N ARG A 183 6.89 -4.42 -26.83
CA ARG A 183 7.62 -5.01 -27.97
C ARG A 183 9.05 -5.37 -27.59
#